data_AF-A0A970HWY1-F1
#
_entry.id   AF-A0A970HWY1-F1
#
_cell.length_a   1.000
_cell.length_b   1.000
_cell.length_c   1.000
_cell.angle_alpha   90.00
_cell.angle_beta   90.00
_cell.angle_gamma   90.00
#
_symmetry.space_group_name_H-M   'P 1'
#
loop_
_entity.id
_entity.type
_entity.pdbx_description
1 polymer ?
#
loop_
_entity_poly.entity_id
_entity_poly.type
_entity_poly.pdbx_seq_one_letter_code
_entity_poly.pdbx_strand_id
1 'polypeptide(L)'
;MAEAGVGAARVFEVYIKASPRAIWDAVTLPEWNERYGYRARSEYELRPGGAFRAYAGEAMKAYGAPDVVVDGEVLEVDPPHRLVQTYRFLWDPALEAEGFTKVTWEIG
;
A
#
# COMPACT_ATOMS: atom_id res chain seq x y z
N MET A 1 12.87 27.16 8.77
CA MET A 1 13.07 25.95 7.95
C MET A 1 12.90 24.77 8.91
N ALA A 2 11.79 24.05 8.82
CA ALA A 2 11.52 22.94 9.73
C ALA A 2 12.14 21.67 9.14
N GLU A 3 13.05 21.05 9.88
CA GLU A 3 13.55 19.72 9.59
C GLU A 3 12.40 18.72 9.74
N ALA A 4 12.15 17.92 8.70
CA ALA A 4 11.24 16.80 8.78
C ALA A 4 11.84 15.77 9.76
N GLY A 5 11.23 15.64 10.94
CA GLY A 5 11.61 14.63 11.92
C GLY A 5 11.50 13.23 11.30
N VAL A 6 12.53 12.40 11.49
CA VAL A 6 12.50 11.00 11.11
C VAL A 6 11.39 10.32 11.93
N GLY A 7 10.23 10.11 11.31
CA GLY A 7 9.16 9.31 11.89
C GLY A 7 9.69 7.90 12.20
N ALA A 8 9.42 7.39 13.40
CA ALA A 8 9.90 6.07 13.81
C ALA A 8 9.39 4.99 12.84
N ALA A 9 10.30 4.30 12.17
CA ALA A 9 9.97 3.17 11.31
C ALA A 9 9.39 2.03 12.17
N ARG A 10 8.23 1.50 11.76
CA ARG A 10 7.63 0.32 12.38
C ARG A 10 7.87 -0.88 11.47
N VAL A 11 8.42 -1.94 12.03
CA VAL A 11 8.72 -3.18 11.30
C VAL A 11 7.80 -4.28 11.81
N PHE A 12 7.13 -4.96 10.89
CA PHE A 12 6.26 -6.10 11.16
C PHE A 12 6.75 -7.27 10.32
N GLU A 13 6.92 -8.44 10.94
CA GLU A 13 7.38 -9.66 10.27
C GLU A 13 6.40 -10.79 10.53
N VAL A 14 6.07 -11.54 9.48
CA VAL A 14 5.17 -12.69 9.53
C VAL A 14 5.72 -13.82 8.67
N TYR A 15 5.54 -15.05 9.12
CA TYR A 15 5.95 -16.24 8.38
C TYR A 15 4.72 -16.85 7.70
N ILE A 16 4.76 -16.93 6.37
CA ILE A 16 3.67 -17.49 5.56
C ILE A 16 4.23 -18.68 4.78
N LYS A 17 3.58 -19.84 4.91
CA LYS A 17 3.97 -21.06 4.17
C LYS A 17 3.51 -20.98 2.71
N ALA A 18 4.19 -20.15 1.92
CA ALA A 18 3.97 -19.96 0.48
C ALA A 18 5.29 -19.61 -0.22
N SER A 19 5.32 -19.61 -1.55
CA SER A 19 6.49 -19.13 -2.29
C SER A 19 6.55 -17.60 -2.30
N PRO A 20 7.74 -16.97 -2.41
CA PRO A 20 7.87 -15.52 -2.56
C PRO A 20 7.01 -14.95 -3.68
N ARG A 21 6.92 -15.67 -4.81
CA ARG A 21 6.05 -15.26 -5.93
C ARG A 21 4.58 -15.23 -5.56
N ALA A 22 4.09 -16.22 -4.80
CA ALA A 22 2.69 -16.23 -4.37
C ALA A 22 2.38 -15.07 -3.40
N ILE A 23 3.33 -14.72 -2.52
CA ILE A 23 3.20 -13.55 -1.64
C ILE A 23 3.23 -12.25 -2.45
N TRP A 24 4.15 -12.12 -3.40
CA TRP A 24 4.22 -10.98 -4.31
C TRP A 24 2.92 -10.75 -5.06
N ASP A 25 2.37 -11.81 -5.65
CA ASP A 25 1.11 -11.77 -6.37
C ASP A 25 -0.04 -11.39 -5.44
N ALA A 26 -0.03 -11.87 -4.19
CA ALA A 26 -1.03 -11.52 -3.19
C ALA A 26 -1.03 -10.02 -2.80
N VAL A 27 0.15 -9.39 -2.79
CA VAL A 27 0.31 -7.96 -2.48
C VAL A 27 -0.04 -7.08 -3.68
N THR A 28 0.40 -7.46 -4.88
CA THR A 28 0.42 -6.56 -6.05
C THR A 28 -0.72 -6.76 -7.03
N LEU A 29 -1.38 -7.93 -7.05
CA LEU A 29 -2.45 -8.20 -8.02
C LEU A 29 -3.84 -7.91 -7.45
N PRO A 30 -4.71 -7.22 -8.23
CA PRO A 30 -6.06 -6.84 -7.80
C PRO A 30 -6.95 -8.03 -7.45
N GLU A 31 -6.77 -9.17 -8.13
CA GLU A 31 -7.53 -10.40 -7.89
C GLU A 31 -7.25 -11.07 -6.53
N TRP A 32 -6.12 -10.73 -5.91
CA TRP A 32 -5.72 -11.27 -4.62
C TRP A 32 -5.92 -10.27 -3.47
N ASN A 33 -5.62 -8.99 -3.68
CA ASN A 33 -5.76 -7.97 -2.64
C ASN A 33 -7.22 -7.66 -2.28
N GLU A 34 -8.20 -8.00 -3.13
CA GLU A 34 -9.62 -8.00 -2.75
C GLU A 34 -9.96 -9.11 -1.72
N ARG A 35 -9.20 -10.20 -1.69
CA ARG A 35 -9.47 -11.37 -0.82
C ARG A 35 -8.84 -11.24 0.57
N TYR A 36 -7.79 -10.43 0.72
CA TYR A 36 -6.96 -10.35 1.92
C TYR A 36 -6.73 -8.89 2.38
N GLY A 37 -6.23 -8.68 3.60
CA GLY A 37 -6.05 -7.34 4.17
C GLY A 37 -7.39 -6.63 4.44
N TYR A 38 -7.53 -5.37 4.02
CA TYR A 38 -8.78 -4.59 4.13
C TYR A 38 -9.78 -4.85 3.01
N ARG A 39 -9.49 -5.80 2.10
CA ARG A 39 -10.28 -6.02 0.87
C ARG A 39 -10.38 -4.78 0.00
N ALA A 40 -9.39 -3.90 0.12
CA ALA A 40 -9.24 -2.74 -0.73
C ALA A 40 -8.54 -3.22 -2.00
N ARG A 41 -9.30 -3.41 -3.08
CA ARG A 41 -8.75 -3.67 -4.39
C ARG A 41 -7.68 -2.62 -4.66
N SER A 42 -6.46 -3.05 -4.94
CA SER A 42 -5.35 -2.14 -5.18
C SER A 42 -4.79 -2.34 -6.58
N GLU A 43 -4.44 -1.23 -7.21
CA GLU A 43 -3.87 -1.17 -8.55
C GLU A 43 -2.49 -0.52 -8.48
N TYR A 44 -1.54 -1.15 -9.17
CA TYR A 44 -0.14 -0.72 -9.24
C TYR A 44 0.28 -0.58 -10.69
N GLU A 45 0.95 0.52 -11.01
CA GLU A 45 1.89 0.57 -12.12
C GLU A 45 3.26 0.13 -11.59
N LEU A 46 3.63 -1.14 -11.74
CA LEU A 46 4.85 -1.74 -11.17
C LEU A 46 6.13 -1.31 -11.90
N ARG A 47 6.45 -0.01 -11.80
CA ARG A 47 7.68 0.63 -12.27
C ARG A 47 7.98 1.83 -11.36
N PRO A 48 9.24 2.26 -11.20
CA PRO A 48 9.53 3.50 -10.48
C PRO A 48 8.79 4.70 -11.10
N GLY A 49 8.18 5.53 -10.25
CA GLY A 49 7.30 6.64 -10.66
C GLY A 49 5.89 6.19 -11.08
N GLY A 50 5.56 4.91 -10.97
CA GLY A 50 4.24 4.38 -11.31
C GLY A 50 3.22 4.64 -10.20
N ALA A 51 1.96 4.87 -10.57
CA ALA A 51 0.90 5.14 -9.61
C ALA A 51 0.53 3.89 -8.79
N PHE A 52 0.20 4.10 -7.51
CA PHE A 52 -0.43 3.13 -6.62
C PHE A 52 -1.75 3.72 -6.10
N ARG A 53 -2.83 2.93 -6.17
CA ARG A 53 -4.15 3.31 -5.64
C ARG A 53 -4.82 2.12 -4.98
N ALA A 54 -5.44 2.33 -3.82
CA ALA A 54 -6.35 1.37 -3.22
C ALA A 54 -7.77 1.95 -3.17
N TYR A 55 -8.74 1.15 -3.58
CA TYR A 55 -10.13 1.59 -3.72
C TYR A 55 -11.00 1.12 -2.54
N ALA A 56 -11.98 1.94 -2.18
CA ALA A 56 -13.00 1.57 -1.21
C ALA A 56 -13.84 0.40 -1.75
N GLY A 57 -13.99 -0.65 -0.93
CA GLY A 57 -15.03 -1.65 -1.14
C GLY A 57 -16.42 -1.11 -0.76
N GLU A 58 -17.48 -1.79 -1.19
CA GLU A 58 -18.88 -1.41 -0.95
C GLU A 58 -19.19 -1.08 0.52
N ALA A 59 -18.68 -1.90 1.45
CA ALA A 59 -18.87 -1.66 2.88
C ALA A 59 -18.25 -0.33 3.34
N MET A 60 -17.06 0.03 2.85
CA MET A 60 -16.42 1.30 3.19
C MET A 60 -17.20 2.48 2.60
N LYS A 61 -17.67 2.35 1.34
CA LYS A 61 -18.49 3.37 0.69
C LYS A 61 -19.79 3.63 1.45
N ALA A 62 -20.42 2.58 2.00
CA ALA A 62 -21.62 2.72 2.85
C ALA A 62 -21.38 3.56 4.12
N TYR A 63 -20.13 3.69 4.57
CA TYR A 63 -19.71 4.56 5.69
C TYR A 63 -19.11 5.90 5.22
N GLY A 64 -19.26 6.27 3.95
CA GLY A 64 -18.82 7.56 3.42
C GLY A 64 -17.36 7.61 2.98
N ALA A 65 -16.72 6.46 2.72
CA ALA A 65 -15.39 6.45 2.12
C ALA A 65 -15.41 7.03 0.69
N PRO A 66 -14.36 7.77 0.29
CA PRO A 66 -14.15 8.12 -1.11
C PRO A 66 -13.88 6.87 -1.97
N ASP A 67 -13.98 6.99 -3.29
CA ASP A 67 -13.67 5.87 -4.20
C ASP A 67 -12.23 5.37 -4.05
N VAL A 68 -11.27 6.28 -3.88
CA VAL A 68 -9.86 5.98 -3.60
C VAL A 68 -9.60 6.30 -2.13
N VAL A 69 -9.25 5.30 -1.34
CA VAL A 69 -8.97 5.43 0.10
C VAL A 69 -7.50 5.59 0.40
N VAL A 70 -6.64 5.20 -0.54
CA VAL A 70 -5.18 5.34 -0.45
C VAL A 70 -4.63 5.68 -1.81
N ASP A 71 -3.71 6.64 -1.85
CA ASP A 71 -2.89 6.89 -3.02
C ASP A 71 -1.38 6.90 -2.69
N GLY A 72 -0.59 6.75 -3.75
CA GLY A 72 0.86 6.76 -3.67
C GLY A 72 1.53 6.50 -5.00
N GLU A 73 2.83 6.31 -4.94
CA GLU A 73 3.73 6.11 -6.05
C GLU A 73 4.72 4.99 -5.72
N VAL A 74 5.01 4.13 -6.68
CA VAL A 74 6.06 3.11 -6.60
C VAL A 74 7.42 3.79 -6.71
N LEU A 75 8.24 3.65 -5.68
CA LEU A 75 9.59 4.21 -5.59
C LEU A 75 10.65 3.22 -6.10
N GLU A 76 10.56 1.97 -5.67
CA GLU A 76 11.45 0.88 -6.07
C GLU A 76 10.63 -0.40 -6.28
N VAL A 77 11.02 -1.22 -7.27
CA VAL A 77 10.35 -2.49 -7.55
C VAL A 77 11.38 -3.51 -8.06
N ASP A 78 11.47 -4.65 -7.38
CA ASP A 78 12.33 -5.79 -7.74
C ASP A 78 11.57 -7.10 -7.45
N PRO A 79 10.74 -7.57 -8.40
CA PRO A 79 9.90 -8.74 -8.18
C PRO A 79 10.70 -10.04 -8.11
N PRO A 80 10.34 -11.01 -7.23
CA PRO A 80 9.24 -10.98 -6.27
C PRO A 80 9.66 -10.53 -4.86
N HIS A 81 10.81 -9.88 -4.69
CA HIS A 81 11.48 -9.74 -3.39
C HIS A 81 11.28 -8.39 -2.71
N ARG A 82 11.11 -7.31 -3.49
CA ARG A 82 11.10 -5.96 -2.92
C ARG A 82 10.14 -5.01 -3.64
N LEU A 83 9.36 -4.29 -2.87
CA LEU A 83 8.51 -3.19 -3.32
C LEU A 83 8.59 -2.03 -2.32
N VAL A 84 8.96 -0.85 -2.78
CA VAL A 84 8.93 0.38 -1.98
C VAL A 84 7.94 1.34 -2.62
N GLN A 85 7.02 1.88 -1.83
CA GLN A 85 5.99 2.80 -2.30
C GLN A 85 5.74 3.92 -1.30
N THR A 86 5.19 5.04 -1.77
CA THR A 86 4.52 6.00 -0.89
C THR A 86 3.11 5.55 -0.58
N TYR A 87 2.58 6.04 0.53
CA TYR A 87 1.25 5.72 1.02
C TYR A 87 0.67 6.95 1.73
N ARG A 88 -0.48 7.41 1.27
CA ARG A 88 -1.28 8.45 1.94
C ARG A 88 -2.72 7.98 2.04
N PHE A 89 -3.30 8.12 3.23
CA PHE A 89 -4.68 7.74 3.50
C PHE A 89 -5.60 8.93 3.23
N LEU A 90 -6.69 8.71 2.49
CA LEU A 90 -7.55 9.78 1.96
C LEU A 90 -8.95 9.84 2.61
N TRP A 91 -9.28 8.92 3.52
CA TRP A 91 -10.60 8.89 4.13
C TRP A 91 -10.70 9.76 5.40
N ASP A 92 -9.58 9.98 6.09
CA ASP A 92 -9.52 10.87 7.25
C ASP A 92 -8.73 12.14 6.89
N PRO A 93 -9.33 13.35 6.93
CA PRO A 93 -8.65 14.59 6.61
C PRO A 93 -7.41 14.88 7.45
N ALA A 94 -7.37 14.41 8.70
CA ALA A 94 -6.18 14.56 9.55
C ALA A 94 -5.04 13.68 9.03
N LEU A 95 -5.32 12.43 8.66
CA LEU A 95 -4.33 11.51 8.10
C LEU A 95 -3.93 11.89 6.66
N GLU A 96 -4.84 12.47 5.89
CA GLU A 96 -4.52 13.01 4.57
C GLU A 96 -3.52 14.17 4.68
N ALA A 97 -3.70 15.04 5.68
CA ALA A 97 -2.82 16.18 5.93
C ALA A 97 -1.43 15.78 6.44
N GLU A 98 -1.26 14.59 7.04
CA GLU A 98 0.06 14.03 7.34
C GLU A 98 0.89 13.74 6.08
N GLY A 99 0.21 13.57 4.93
CA GLY A 99 0.84 13.39 3.63
C GLY A 99 1.36 11.97 3.40
N PHE A 100 2.42 11.86 2.60
CA PHE A 100 2.95 10.57 2.19
C PHE A 100 3.90 9.97 3.23
N THR A 101 3.61 8.74 3.60
CA THR A 101 4.53 7.85 4.34
C THR A 101 5.17 6.85 3.38
N LYS A 102 6.27 6.23 3.79
CA LYS A 102 6.96 5.19 2.99
C LYS A 102 6.63 3.81 3.53
N VAL A 103 6.23 2.91 2.63
CA VAL A 103 5.98 1.49 2.91
C VAL A 103 6.98 0.66 2.11
N THR A 104 7.63 -0.29 2.80
CA THR A 104 8.57 -1.23 2.18
C THR A 104 8.08 -2.66 2.44
N TRP A 105 7.95 -3.43 1.37
CA TRP A 105 7.72 -4.87 1.40
C TRP A 105 9.04 -5.59 1.11
N GLU A 106 9.43 -6.49 2.01
CA GLU A 106 10.54 -7.43 1.82
C GLU A 106 9.98 -8.85 1.87
N ILE A 107 10.24 -9.64 0.83
CA ILE A 107 9.67 -10.98 0.64
C ILE A 107 10.82 -11.97 0.43
N GLY A 108 11.01 -12.84 1.42
CA GLY A 108 12.07 -13.87 1.48
C GLY A 108 11.56 -15.30 1.40
#